data_AF-A0A538MS14-F1
#
_entry.id   AF-A0A538MS14-F1
#
_cell.length_a   1.000
_cell.length_b   1.000
_cell.length_c   1.000
_cell.angle_alpha   90.00
_cell.angle_beta   90.00
_cell.angle_gamma   90.00
#
_symmetry.space_group_name_H-M   'P 1'
#
loop_
_entity.id
_entity.type
_entity.pdbx_description
1 polymer ?
#
loop_
_entity_poly.entity_id
_entity_poly.type
_entity_poly.pdbx_seq_one_letter_code
_entity_poly.pdbx_strand_id
1 'polypeptide(L)' 'MAKAAQQLADELLDIYFCAQPTDATLLGFRDRDDQLPDFSETHDEALGARFTDIVA' A
#
# COMPACT_ATOMS: atom_id res chain seq x y z
N MET A 1 5.22 -21.25 2.68
CA MET A 1 6.50 -21.01 2.00
C MET A 1 6.84 -19.55 2.27
N ALA A 2 7.97 -19.26 2.93
CA ALA A 2 8.33 -17.88 3.22
C ALA A 2 8.53 -17.11 1.90
N LYS A 3 7.94 -15.91 1.78
CA LYS A 3 8.14 -15.04 0.62
C LYS A 3 9.62 -14.67 0.52
N ALA A 4 10.10 -14.48 -0.71
CA ALA A 4 11.39 -13.85 -0.92
C ALA A 4 11.35 -12.41 -0.39
N ALA A 5 12.44 -11.93 0.21
CA ALA A 5 12.49 -10.59 0.82
C ALA A 5 12.10 -9.47 -0.14
N GLN A 6 12.50 -9.57 -1.42
CA GLN A 6 12.12 -8.63 -2.46
C GLN A 6 10.61 -8.58 -2.66
N GLN A 7 9.98 -9.75 -2.79
CA GLN A 7 8.54 -9.84 -3.00
C GLN A 7 7.76 -9.27 -1.81
N LEU A 8 8.21 -9.54 -0.58
CA LEU A 8 7.61 -8.95 0.60
C LEU A 8 7.74 -7.42 0.61
N ALA A 9 8.92 -6.89 0.25
CA ALA A 9 9.14 -5.45 0.18
C ALA A 9 8.25 -4.78 -0.88
N ASP A 10 8.10 -5.38 -2.05
CA ASP A 10 7.25 -4.87 -3.12
C ASP A 10 5.77 -4.81 -2.68
N GLU A 11 5.27 -5.88 -2.06
CA GLU A 11 3.89 -5.95 -1.58
C GLU A 11 3.60 -4.95 -0.44
N LEU A 12 4.56 -4.75 0.48
CA LEU A 12 4.43 -3.77 1.56
C LEU A 12 4.43 -2.33 1.03
N LEU A 13 5.30 -2.02 0.07
CA LEU A 13 5.35 -0.71 -0.58
C LEU A 13 4.07 -0.43 -1.38
N ASP A 14 3.51 -1.44 -2.04
CA ASP A 14 2.24 -1.28 -2.76
C ASP A 14 1.08 -0.91 -1.82
N ILE A 15 0.97 -1.58 -0.66
CA ILE A 15 -0.02 -1.19 0.35
C ILE A 15 0.24 0.22 0.87
N TYR A 16 1.50 0.56 1.17
CA TYR A 16 1.83 1.89 1.67
C TYR A 16 1.39 2.99 0.71
N PHE A 17 1.71 2.85 -0.58
CA PHE A 17 1.31 3.83 -1.60
C PHE A 17 -0.15 3.74 -2.01
N CYS A 18 -0.86 2.66 -1.68
CA CYS A 18 -2.31 2.61 -1.76
C CYS A 18 -2.94 3.47 -0.65
N ALA A 19 -2.41 3.43 0.57
CA ALA A 19 -2.86 4.24 1.68
C ALA A 19 -2.44 5.72 1.56
N GLN A 20 -1.26 5.98 1.01
CA GLN A 20 -0.66 7.31 0.87
C GLN A 20 -0.23 7.58 -0.59
N PRO A 21 -1.19 7.76 -1.53
CA PRO A 21 -0.88 7.98 -2.94
C PRO A 21 -0.05 9.25 -3.18
N THR A 22 -0.22 10.28 -2.33
CA THR A 22 0.56 11.53 -2.40
C THR A 22 2.05 11.32 -2.19
N ASP A 23 2.45 10.37 -1.36
CA ASP A 23 3.86 10.06 -1.12
C ASP A 23 4.49 9.40 -2.34
N ALA A 24 3.72 8.57 -3.05
CA ALA A 24 4.16 7.99 -4.31
C ALA A 24 4.46 9.09 -5.35
N THR A 25 3.54 10.05 -5.49
CA THR A 25 3.71 11.25 -6.33
C THR A 25 4.94 12.06 -5.94
N LEU A 26 5.16 12.29 -4.63
CA LEU A 26 6.33 13.01 -4.13
C LEU A 26 7.65 12.30 -4.45
N LEU A 27 7.65 10.96 -4.43
CA LEU A 27 8.80 10.13 -4.78
C LEU A 27 8.97 9.93 -6.30
N GLY A 28 8.05 10.45 -7.11
CA GLY A 28 8.12 10.44 -8.57
C GLY A 28 7.39 9.28 -9.26
N PHE A 29 6.63 8.47 -8.51
CA PHE A 29 5.71 7.49 -9.09
C PHE A 29 4.44 8.21 -9.54
N ARG A 30 4.11 8.09 -10.84
CA ARG A 30 3.07 8.91 -11.50
C ARG A 30 1.78 8.15 -11.81
N ASP A 31 1.69 6.91 -11.36
CA ASP A 31 0.57 5.99 -11.63
C ASP A 31 -0.68 6.27 -10.78
N ARG A 32 -0.60 7.22 -9.85
CA ARG A 32 -1.66 7.55 -8.89
C ARG A 32 -1.73 9.05 -8.55
N ASP A 33 -1.26 9.91 -9.45
CA ASP A 33 -1.25 11.38 -9.29
C ASP A 33 -2.67 11.99 -9.19
N ASP A 34 -3.70 11.24 -9.61
CA ASP A 34 -5.10 11.63 -9.56
C ASP A 34 -5.83 11.15 -8.29
N GLN A 35 -5.13 10.50 -7.36
CA GLN A 35 -5.70 9.91 -6.15
C GLN A 35 -5.39 10.74 -4.89
N LEU A 36 -6.26 10.63 -3.89
CA LEU A 36 -6.07 11.19 -2.55
C LEU A 36 -6.21 10.09 -1.51
N PRO A 37 -5.58 10.23 -0.33
CA PRO A 37 -5.80 9.30 0.78
C PRO A 37 -7.28 9.19 1.16
N ASP A 38 -7.75 7.96 1.35
CA ASP A 38 -9.09 7.67 1.88
C ASP A 38 -8.97 7.37 3.37
N PHE A 39 -9.59 8.22 4.20
CA PHE A 39 -9.58 8.11 5.66
C PHE A 39 -10.89 7.53 6.22
N SER A 40 -11.68 6.85 5.38
CA SER A 40 -12.88 6.17 5.85
C SER A 40 -12.55 4.90 6.63
N GLU A 41 -13.37 4.57 7.63
CA GLU A 41 -13.21 3.35 8.43
C GLU A 41 -13.21 2.08 7.56
N THR A 42 -14.05 2.04 6.52
CA THR A 42 -14.09 0.91 5.58
C THR A 42 -12.78 0.73 4.82
N HIS A 43 -12.12 1.82 4.45
CA HIS A 43 -10.82 1.77 3.79
C HIS A 43 -9.73 1.28 4.75
N ASP A 44 -9.70 1.79 5.98
CA ASP A 44 -8.75 1.39 7.02
C ASP A 44 -8.89 -0.11 7.37
N GLU A 45 -10.11 -0.61 7.50
CA GLU A 45 -10.37 -2.05 7.72
C GLU A 45 -9.86 -2.91 6.57
N ALA A 46 -10.11 -2.47 5.32
CA ALA A 46 -9.65 -3.18 4.14
C ALA A 46 -8.11 -3.19 4.03
N LEU A 47 -7.44 -2.07 4.34
CA LEU A 47 -5.99 -1.98 4.40
C LEU A 47 -5.41 -2.90 5.49
N GLY A 48 -6.03 -2.92 6.68
CA GLY A 48 -5.60 -3.78 7.78
C GLY A 48 -5.70 -5.28 7.46
N ALA A 49 -6.79 -5.70 6.81
CA ALA A 49 -6.94 -7.07 6.33
C ALA A 49 -5.85 -7.43 5.31
N ARG A 50 -5.64 -6.56 4.31
CA ARG A 50 -4.64 -6.78 3.25
C ARG A 50 -3.21 -6.81 3.81
N PHE A 51 -2.89 -5.96 4.79
CA PHE A 51 -1.59 -5.97 5.47
C PHE A 51 -1.35 -7.29 6.21
N THR A 52 -2.38 -7.79 6.92
CA THR A 52 -2.32 -9.07 7.64
C THR A 52 -2.05 -10.23 6.69
N ASP A 53 -2.70 -10.26 5.53
CA ASP A 53 -2.49 -11.27 4.50
C ASP A 53 -1.07 -11.25 3.90
N ILE A 54 -0.42 -10.07 3.84
CA ILE A 54 0.95 -9.96 3.33
C ILE A 54 1.96 -10.57 4.30
N VAL A 55 1.78 -10.34 5.61
CA VAL A 55 2.75 -10.71 6.64
C VAL A 55 2.56 -12.12 7.23
N ALA A 56 1.44 -12.78 6.90
CA ALA A 56 1.15 -14.17 7.27
C ALA A 56 2.04 -15.20 6.53
#